data_AF-A0A321LE25-F1
#
_entry.id   AF-A0A321LE25-F1
#
_cell.length_a   1.000
_cell.length_b   1.000
_cell.length_c   1.000
_cell.angle_alpha   90.00
_cell.angle_beta   90.00
_cell.angle_gamma   90.00
#
_symmetry.space_group_name_H-M   'P 1'
#
loop_
_entity.id
_entity.type
_entity.pdbx_description
1 polymer ?
#
loop_
_entity_poly.entity_id
_entity_poly.type
_entity_poly.pdbx_seq_one_letter_code
_entity_poly.pdbx_strand_id
1 'polypeptide(L)'
;MNTRLKKLMKELGEAINGSLSESEQIAQVIAKIKEEGFDIFLVLEATIGFNRRDEEGGQISPELVSTRRKNAEPEFSVNANDIRFLKSLRISVDEAA
;
A
#
# COMPACT_ATOMS: atom_id res chain seq x y z
N MET A 1 -18.37 13.64 7.49
CA MET A 1 -17.55 12.65 6.76
C MET A 1 -16.95 13.36 5.55
N ASN A 2 -15.62 13.38 5.40
CA ASN A 2 -14.88 14.28 4.51
C ASN A 2 -15.33 14.13 3.02
N THR A 3 -16.15 15.06 2.54
CA THR A 3 -16.81 15.02 1.20
C THR A 3 -15.79 14.95 0.06
N ARG A 4 -14.62 15.55 0.26
CA ARG A 4 -13.51 15.53 -0.71
C ARG A 4 -12.91 14.13 -0.87
N LEU A 5 -12.68 13.40 0.23
CA LEU A 5 -12.17 12.02 0.18
C LEU A 5 -13.15 11.11 -0.56
N LYS A 6 -14.45 11.22 -0.27
CA LYS A 6 -15.48 10.45 -1.00
C LYS A 6 -15.46 10.72 -2.50
N LYS A 7 -15.24 11.96 -2.93
CA LYS A 7 -15.13 12.31 -4.34
C LYS A 7 -13.90 11.66 -4.98
N LEU A 8 -12.74 11.73 -4.32
CA LEU A 8 -11.51 11.07 -4.78
C LEU A 8 -11.66 9.54 -4.85
N MET A 9 -12.42 8.93 -3.92
CA MET A 9 -12.69 7.48 -3.96
C MET A 9 -13.47 7.11 -5.21
N LYS A 10 -14.49 7.93 -5.51
CA LYS A 10 -15.34 7.71 -6.67
C LYS A 10 -14.56 7.88 -7.97
N GLU A 11 -13.78 8.96 -8.09
CA GLU A 11 -12.92 9.19 -9.27
C GLU A 11 -11.91 8.07 -9.47
N LEU A 12 -11.29 7.57 -8.39
CA LEU A 12 -10.37 6.43 -8.47
C LEU A 12 -11.09 5.15 -8.92
N GLY A 13 -12.28 4.88 -8.39
CA GLY A 13 -13.09 3.74 -8.81
C GLY A 13 -13.49 3.81 -10.29
N GLU A 14 -13.91 4.99 -10.76
CA GLU A 14 -14.24 5.23 -12.17
C GLU A 14 -13.02 5.04 -13.08
N ALA A 15 -11.85 5.57 -12.67
CA ALA A 15 -10.60 5.43 -13.44
C ALA A 15 -10.13 3.97 -13.54
N ILE A 16 -10.21 3.21 -12.45
CA ILE A 16 -9.86 1.77 -12.44
C ILE A 16 -10.84 0.98 -13.32
N ASN A 17 -12.14 1.22 -13.18
CA ASN A 17 -13.15 0.52 -13.99
C ASN A 17 -12.98 0.81 -15.49
N GLY A 18 -12.73 2.08 -15.86
CA GLY A 18 -12.41 2.46 -17.23
C GLY A 18 -11.14 1.78 -17.74
N SER A 19 -10.06 1.82 -16.97
CA SER A 19 -8.78 1.18 -17.32
C SER A 19 -8.91 -0.33 -17.50
N LEU A 20 -9.73 -0.99 -16.67
CA LEU A 20 -9.98 -2.42 -16.75
C LEU A 20 -10.80 -2.78 -18.00
N SER A 21 -11.82 -1.98 -18.30
CA SER A 21 -12.74 -2.19 -19.43
C SER A 21 -12.07 -1.91 -20.77
N GLU A 22 -11.16 -0.95 -20.83
CA GLU A 22 -10.42 -0.57 -22.04
C GLU A 22 -9.12 -1.35 -22.23
N SER A 23 -8.69 -2.15 -21.23
CA SER A 23 -7.45 -2.92 -21.34
C SER A 23 -7.60 -4.11 -22.27
N GLU A 24 -7.00 -4.00 -23.45
CA GLU A 24 -6.96 -5.07 -24.44
C GLU A 24 -6.31 -6.35 -23.91
N GLN A 25 -5.29 -6.23 -23.05
CA GLN A 25 -4.63 -7.37 -22.42
C GLN A 25 -5.61 -8.20 -21.58
N ILE A 26 -6.46 -7.53 -20.82
CA ILE A 26 -7.44 -8.19 -19.95
C ILE A 26 -8.54 -8.81 -20.81
N ALA A 27 -9.01 -8.10 -21.83
CA ALA A 27 -9.99 -8.62 -22.78
C ALA A 27 -9.52 -9.90 -23.50
N GLN A 28 -8.26 -9.96 -23.94
CA GLN A 28 -7.69 -11.14 -24.58
C GLN A 28 -7.64 -12.36 -23.65
N VAL A 29 -7.29 -12.16 -22.37
CA VAL A 29 -7.27 -13.24 -21.37
C VAL A 29 -8.69 -13.74 -21.09
N ILE A 30 -9.65 -12.82 -20.93
CA ILE A 30 -11.08 -13.15 -20.75
C ILE A 30 -11.60 -13.95 -21.96
N ALA A 31 -11.24 -13.55 -23.18
CA ALA A 31 -11.65 -14.26 -24.40
C ALA A 31 -11.14 -15.70 -24.43
N LYS A 32 -9.85 -15.93 -24.12
CA LYS A 32 -9.28 -17.28 -24.03
C LYS A 32 -9.99 -18.15 -23.00
N ILE A 33 -10.28 -17.60 -21.82
CA ILE A 33 -10.99 -18.32 -20.76
C ILE A 33 -12.42 -18.68 -21.22
N LYS A 34 -13.11 -17.79 -21.96
CA LYS A 34 -14.42 -18.08 -22.55
C LYS A 34 -14.35 -19.13 -23.65
N GLU A 35 -13.31 -19.12 -24.49
CA GLU A 35 -13.08 -20.12 -25.54
C GLU A 35 -12.88 -21.53 -24.97
N GLU A 36 -12.29 -21.63 -23.77
CA GLU A 36 -12.20 -22.89 -23.03
C GLU A 36 -13.55 -23.35 -22.41
N GLY A 37 -14.61 -22.54 -22.55
CA GLY A 37 -15.98 -22.88 -22.13
C GLY A 37 -16.36 -22.39 -20.73
N PHE A 38 -15.56 -21.52 -20.11
CA PHE A 38 -15.85 -20.96 -18.79
C PHE A 38 -16.61 -19.63 -18.87
N ASP A 39 -17.62 -19.45 -18.00
CA ASP A 39 -18.26 -18.15 -17.81
C ASP A 39 -17.54 -17.35 -16.73
N ILE A 40 -17.39 -16.05 -16.95
CA ILE A 40 -16.51 -15.19 -16.16
C ILE A 40 -17.33 -14.10 -15.49
N PHE A 41 -17.24 -14.06 -14.15
CA PHE A 41 -17.75 -12.98 -13.34
C PHE A 41 -16.59 -12.36 -12.55
N LEU A 42 -16.26 -11.10 -12.85
CA LEU A 42 -15.12 -10.41 -12.25
C LEU A 42 -15.60 -9.38 -11.23
N VAL A 43 -15.12 -9.50 -10.00
CA VAL A 43 -15.30 -8.51 -8.93
C VAL A 43 -13.92 -8.07 -8.46
N LEU A 44 -13.68 -6.75 -8.46
CA LEU A 44 -12.41 -6.18 -8.04
C LEU A 44 -12.57 -5.50 -6.68
N GLU A 45 -11.99 -6.09 -5.64
CA GLU A 45 -11.89 -5.50 -4.31
C GLU A 45 -10.49 -4.89 -4.12
N ALA A 46 -10.39 -3.57 -4.23
CA ALA A 46 -9.15 -2.83 -3.94
C ALA A 46 -9.28 -2.09 -2.60
N THR A 47 -8.50 -2.49 -1.59
CA THR A 47 -8.43 -1.75 -0.33
C THR A 47 -7.46 -0.60 -0.47
N ILE A 48 -7.94 0.65 -0.43
CA ILE A 48 -7.10 1.83 -0.59
C ILE A 48 -6.92 2.54 0.77
N GLY A 49 -5.67 2.64 1.23
CA GLY A 49 -5.31 3.38 2.43
C GLY A 49 -4.96 4.84 2.12
N PHE A 50 -5.49 5.77 2.90
CA PHE A 50 -5.18 7.20 2.78
C PHE A 50 -4.42 7.67 4.01
N ASN A 51 -3.23 8.25 3.81
CA ASN A 51 -2.55 8.99 4.86
C ASN A 51 -2.74 10.49 4.60
N ARG A 52 -3.34 11.22 5.55
CA ARG A 52 -3.50 12.67 5.41
C ARG A 52 -2.16 13.30 5.76
N ARG A 53 -1.46 13.83 4.76
CA ARG A 53 -0.33 14.74 5.00
C ARG A 53 -0.95 16.04 5.46
N ASP A 54 -1.11 16.20 6.77
CA ASP A 54 -1.39 17.53 7.31
C ASP A 54 -0.23 18.43 6.90
N GLU A 55 -0.56 19.59 6.33
CA GLU A 55 0.38 20.58 5.85
C GLU A 55 1.06 21.24 7.05
N GLU A 56 2.02 20.55 7.66
CA GLU A 56 3.07 21.12 8.50
C GLU A 56 4.17 20.06 8.73
N GLY A 57 5.25 20.16 7.95
CA GLY A 57 6.56 19.60 8.30
C GLY A 57 6.76 18.11 8.04
N GLY A 58 7.36 17.78 6.89
CA GLY A 58 8.07 16.51 6.73
C GLY A 58 7.82 15.86 5.39
N GLN A 59 8.73 16.10 4.45
CA GLN A 59 8.79 15.36 3.20
C GLN A 59 8.88 13.87 3.50
N ILE A 60 7.84 13.12 3.13
CA ILE A 60 7.94 11.66 2.98
C ILE A 60 8.07 11.40 1.48
N SER A 61 9.23 11.73 0.92
CA SER A 61 9.75 11.03 -0.24
C SER A 61 10.09 9.61 0.21
N PRO A 62 9.75 8.55 -0.55
CA PRO A 62 10.36 7.25 -0.33
C PRO A 62 11.81 7.35 -0.81
N GLU A 63 12.66 8.00 0.00
CA GLU A 63 14.07 8.10 -0.29
C GLU A 63 14.70 6.75 0.08
N LEU A 64 14.96 5.95 -0.94
CA LEU A 64 15.99 4.93 -0.92
C LEU A 64 17.20 5.51 -0.19
N VAL A 65 17.52 4.97 0.99
CA VAL A 65 18.59 5.49 1.85
C VAL A 65 19.92 5.41 1.10
N SER A 66 20.28 6.49 0.42
CA SER A 66 21.63 6.68 -0.10
C SER A 66 22.54 6.95 1.08
N THR A 67 23.47 6.02 1.26
CA THR A 67 24.54 6.04 2.26
C THR A 67 25.47 7.24 2.03
N ARG A 68 25.15 8.41 2.60
CA ARG A 68 26.16 9.47 2.74
C ARG A 68 25.96 10.44 3.91
N ARG A 69 26.54 10.02 5.04
CA ARG A 69 27.23 10.82 6.08
C ARG A 69 26.37 11.77 6.93
N LYS A 70 26.34 11.51 8.24
CA LYS A 70 27.14 12.23 9.26
C LYS A 70 26.81 11.70 10.67
N ASN A 71 27.82 11.15 11.34
CA ASN A 71 28.04 10.94 12.78
C ASN A 71 26.93 11.35 13.78
N ALA A 72 25.76 10.70 13.72
CA ALA A 72 24.95 10.49 14.90
C ALA A 72 24.68 8.97 14.87
N GLU A 73 25.21 8.24 15.85
CA GLU A 73 24.71 6.89 16.09
C GLU A 73 23.20 7.04 16.30
N PRO A 74 22.37 6.45 15.44
CA PRO A 74 20.93 6.54 15.64
C PRO A 74 20.63 5.87 16.98
N GLU A 75 20.16 6.64 17.95
CA GLU A 75 19.78 6.11 19.25
C GLU A 75 18.58 5.18 19.04
N PHE A 76 18.87 3.88 19.02
CA PHE A 76 17.86 2.85 18.90
C PHE A 76 17.09 2.79 20.22
N SER A 77 16.00 3.57 20.31
CA SER A 77 15.10 3.55 21.45
C SER A 77 13.90 2.67 21.15
N VAL A 78 13.72 1.62 21.95
CA VAL A 78 12.58 0.70 21.87
C VAL A 78 11.57 1.08 22.94
N ASN A 79 10.32 1.31 22.56
CA ASN A 79 9.23 1.59 23.51
C ASN A 79 8.49 0.30 23.92
N ALA A 80 7.64 0.38 24.96
CA ALA A 80 6.90 -0.78 25.47
C ALA A 80 5.91 -1.40 24.45
N ASN A 81 5.38 -0.60 23.53
CA ASN A 81 4.51 -1.09 22.46
C ASN A 81 5.31 -1.87 21.41
N ASP A 82 6.50 -1.40 21.07
CA ASP A 82 7.42 -2.08 20.14
C ASP A 82 7.80 -3.46 20.68
N ILE A 83 8.09 -3.58 21.98
CA ILE A 83 8.37 -4.87 22.62
C ILE A 83 7.16 -5.82 22.51
N ARG A 84 5.95 -5.31 22.76
CA ARG A 84 4.73 -6.12 22.68
C ARG A 84 4.47 -6.61 21.25
N PHE A 85 4.76 -5.77 20.26
CA PHE A 85 4.67 -6.08 18.84
C PHE A 85 5.73 -7.12 18.43
N LEU A 86 7.00 -6.92 18.79
CA LEU A 86 8.07 -7.87 18.47
C LEU A 86 7.80 -9.25 19.10
N LYS A 87 7.26 -9.28 20.32
CA LYS A 87 6.80 -10.52 20.96
C LYS A 87 5.65 -11.21 20.21
N SER A 88 4.69 -10.47 19.64
CA SER A 88 3.61 -11.08 18.85
C SER A 88 4.12 -11.70 17.55
N LEU A 89 5.19 -11.14 16.99
CA LEU A 89 5.91 -11.70 15.83
C LEU A 89 6.91 -12.82 16.20
N ARG A 90 7.02 -13.21 17.48
CA ARG A 90 8.05 -14.13 18.00
C ARG A 90 9.49 -13.68 17.71
N ILE A 91 9.70 -12.37 17.61
CA ILE A 91 11.03 -11.76 17.47
C ILE A 91 11.54 -11.43 18.87
N SER A 92 12.64 -12.06 19.25
CA SER A 92 13.34 -11.77 20.50
C SER A 92 14.14 -10.48 20.38
N VAL A 93 14.08 -9.61 21.39
CA VAL A 93 14.82 -8.34 21.48
C VAL A 93 15.98 -8.45 22.48
N ASP A 94 16.39 -9.68 22.84
CA ASP A 94 17.59 -9.88 23.66
C ASP A 94 18.81 -9.51 22.81
N GLU A 95 19.51 -8.46 23.24
CA GLU A 95 20.80 -8.08 22.73
C GLU A 95 21.79 -9.20 23.11
N ALA A 96 22.26 -9.94 22.10
CA ALA A 96 23.40 -10.81 22.28
C ALA A 96 24.65 -9.93 22.42
N ALA A 97 25.02 -9.65 23.69
CA ALA A 97 26.31 -9.21 24.24
C ALA A 97 27.04 -8.02 23.59
#